data_AF-A0A2E2RVT8-F1
#
_entry.id   AF-A0A2E2RVT8-F1
#
_cell.length_a   1.000
_cell.length_b   1.000
_cell.length_c   1.000
_cell.angle_alpha   90.00
_cell.angle_beta   90.00
_cell.angle_gamma   90.00
#
_symmetry.space_group_name_H-M   'P 1'
#
loop_
_entity.id
_entity.type
_entity.pdbx_description
1 polymer ?
#
loop_
_entity_poly.entity_id
_entity_poly.type
_entity_poly.pdbx_seq_one_letter_code
_entity_poly.pdbx_strand_id
1 'polypeptide(L)'
;MKHATSIRLTVAAAIVAIASTAQAGSKLEKVHMVAEGIDLKPAILRANSNGYTTYENSSHTYLLRLFAKAKGANAVFLATAGSTHGTLVGPEDRVFQHSSGRTDGWGVYKKSVALPIKLNDTRWFTSPGAACESNMKAQMKKGMRKDAVLKKEWKVTAKAKIRFEASADSKVHNRNGRHGGSSETGSSLVAYSVPVICRAAK
;
A
#
# COMPACT_ATOMS: atom_id res chain seq x y z
N MET A 1 -36.73 -29.04 -4.16
CA MET A 1 -35.50 -28.57 -4.82
C MET A 1 -35.47 -27.06 -4.70
N LYS A 2 -34.53 -26.48 -3.92
CA LYS A 2 -34.48 -25.04 -3.62
C LYS A 2 -33.36 -24.40 -4.44
N HIS A 3 -33.70 -23.48 -5.33
CA HIS A 3 -32.75 -22.71 -6.12
C HIS A 3 -31.99 -21.74 -5.23
N ALA A 4 -30.66 -21.89 -5.15
CA ALA A 4 -29.77 -20.93 -4.52
C ALA A 4 -29.43 -19.84 -5.54
N THR A 5 -30.12 -18.70 -5.44
CA THR A 5 -29.83 -17.51 -6.24
C THR A 5 -28.49 -16.93 -5.79
N SER A 6 -27.46 -17.15 -6.60
CA SER A 6 -26.11 -16.63 -6.37
C SER A 6 -26.11 -15.11 -6.61
N ILE A 7 -26.11 -14.33 -5.53
CA ILE A 7 -25.95 -12.88 -5.58
C ILE A 7 -24.48 -12.58 -5.89
N ARG A 8 -24.19 -12.33 -7.17
CA ARG A 8 -22.90 -11.75 -7.60
C ARG A 8 -22.91 -10.25 -7.27
N LEU A 9 -22.39 -9.90 -6.10
CA LEU A 9 -22.10 -8.52 -5.72
C LEU A 9 -20.73 -8.12 -6.25
N THR A 10 -20.68 -7.53 -7.44
CA THR A 10 -19.52 -6.79 -7.95
C THR A 10 -19.39 -5.48 -7.18
N VAL A 11 -18.63 -5.49 -6.09
CA VAL A 11 -18.22 -4.25 -5.39
C VAL A 11 -17.04 -3.67 -6.15
N ALA A 12 -17.31 -2.74 -7.06
CA ALA A 12 -16.28 -1.89 -7.64
C ALA A 12 -15.78 -0.93 -6.56
N ALA A 13 -14.65 -1.26 -5.94
CA ALA A 13 -13.98 -0.34 -5.01
C ALA A 13 -13.39 0.82 -5.83
N ALA A 14 -14.01 1.99 -5.74
CA ALA A 14 -13.45 3.22 -6.30
C ALA A 14 -12.10 3.52 -5.59
N ILE A 15 -11.01 3.40 -6.33
CA ILE A 15 -9.67 3.75 -5.87
C ILE A 15 -9.59 5.27 -5.87
N VAL A 16 -9.86 5.89 -4.71
CA VAL A 16 -9.57 7.31 -4.50
C VAL A 16 -8.04 7.45 -4.45
N ALA A 17 -7.45 7.85 -5.56
CA ALA A 17 -6.04 8.24 -5.62
C ALA A 17 -5.88 9.52 -4.80
N ILE A 18 -5.32 9.40 -3.60
CA ILE A 18 -4.85 10.58 -2.87
C ILE A 18 -3.73 11.16 -3.73
N ALA A 19 -3.88 12.43 -4.15
CA ALA A 19 -2.88 13.10 -4.95
C ALA A 19 -1.56 13.13 -4.17
N SER A 20 -0.66 12.21 -4.49
CA SER A 20 0.69 12.21 -3.96
C SER A 20 1.41 13.39 -4.62
N THR A 21 1.79 14.39 -3.83
CA THR A 21 2.72 15.44 -4.26
C THR A 21 4.05 14.77 -4.59
N ALA A 22 4.23 14.37 -5.85
CA ALA A 22 5.50 13.91 -6.36
C ALA A 22 6.46 15.10 -6.30
N GLN A 23 7.50 15.02 -5.47
CA GLN A 23 8.55 16.03 -5.46
C GLN A 23 9.31 15.91 -6.79
N ALA A 24 9.01 16.80 -7.74
CA ALA A 24 9.85 17.00 -8.91
C ALA A 24 11.09 17.78 -8.48
N GLY A 25 12.28 17.24 -8.72
CA GLY A 25 13.53 17.87 -8.36
C GLY A 25 14.41 18.15 -9.57
N SER A 26 15.67 18.49 -9.32
CA SER A 26 16.65 18.84 -10.36
C SER A 26 17.01 17.65 -11.27
N LYS A 27 16.94 16.42 -10.74
CA LYS A 27 17.30 15.18 -11.46
C LYS A 27 16.12 14.25 -11.71
N LEU A 28 15.03 14.36 -10.94
CA LEU A 28 13.80 13.59 -11.15
C LEU A 28 12.68 14.48 -11.67
N GLU A 29 12.12 14.09 -12.82
CA GLU A 29 10.93 14.73 -13.38
C GLU A 29 9.67 14.27 -12.66
N LYS A 30 9.59 12.97 -12.34
CA LYS A 30 8.40 12.38 -11.69
C LYS A 30 8.76 11.12 -10.94
N VAL A 31 8.22 10.98 -9.73
CA VAL A 31 8.18 9.72 -8.97
C VAL A 31 6.72 9.48 -8.61
N HIS A 32 6.20 8.31 -8.97
CA HIS A 32 4.78 8.01 -8.85
C HIS A 32 4.57 6.52 -8.65
N MET A 33 3.48 6.21 -7.97
CA MET A 33 3.06 4.84 -7.73
C MET A 33 1.55 4.77 -7.81
N VAL A 34 1.04 3.69 -8.40
CA VAL A 34 -0.39 3.36 -8.34
C VAL A 34 -0.60 1.96 -7.82
N ALA A 35 -1.70 1.78 -7.09
CA ALA A 35 -2.23 0.45 -6.81
C ALA A 35 -2.61 -0.23 -8.12
N GLU A 36 -2.05 -1.43 -8.35
CA GLU A 36 -2.45 -2.30 -9.44
C GLU A 36 -3.28 -3.44 -8.89
N GLY A 37 -4.56 -3.47 -9.22
CA GLY A 37 -5.46 -4.49 -8.68
C GLY A 37 -5.59 -4.42 -7.16
N ILE A 38 -6.23 -5.45 -6.61
CA ILE A 38 -6.46 -5.66 -5.18
C ILE A 38 -6.03 -7.10 -4.94
N ASP A 39 -5.09 -7.35 -4.02
CA ASP A 39 -4.93 -8.71 -3.48
C ASP A 39 -6.27 -9.08 -2.83
N LEU A 40 -6.96 -10.06 -3.42
CA LEU A 40 -8.31 -10.45 -3.05
C LEU A 40 -8.36 -11.05 -1.64
N LYS A 41 -7.22 -11.30 -0.98
CA LYS A 41 -7.19 -11.80 0.40
C LYS A 41 -7.43 -10.66 1.38
N PRO A 42 -8.61 -10.59 2.03
CA PRO A 42 -8.88 -9.56 3.01
C PRO A 42 -8.03 -9.76 4.27
N ALA A 43 -7.74 -8.67 4.97
CA ALA A 43 -7.32 -8.75 6.37
C ALA A 43 -8.52 -9.19 7.22
N ILE A 44 -8.38 -10.25 8.00
CA ILE A 44 -9.46 -10.79 8.82
C ILE A 44 -9.16 -10.48 10.28
N LEU A 45 -10.08 -9.80 10.95
CA LEU A 45 -10.04 -9.56 12.39
C LEU A 45 -11.13 -10.35 13.10
N ARG A 46 -10.76 -11.05 14.18
CA ARG A 46 -11.72 -11.75 15.02
C ARG A 46 -12.24 -10.85 16.15
N ALA A 47 -13.55 -10.86 16.33
CA ALA A 47 -14.20 -10.30 17.50
C ALA A 47 -14.13 -11.24 18.71
N ASN A 48 -14.10 -10.65 19.90
CA ASN A 48 -14.43 -11.26 21.19
C ASN A 48 -15.45 -10.36 21.93
N SER A 49 -15.79 -10.69 23.18
CA SER A 49 -16.73 -9.89 24.00
C SER A 49 -16.32 -8.43 24.18
N ASN A 50 -15.03 -8.13 24.08
CA ASN A 50 -14.47 -6.80 24.29
C ASN A 50 -14.35 -5.99 22.98
N GLY A 51 -14.16 -6.63 21.83
CA GLY A 51 -14.06 -5.97 20.52
C GLY A 51 -13.28 -6.81 19.50
N TYR A 52 -12.70 -6.17 18.48
CA TYR A 52 -11.86 -6.84 17.48
C TYR A 52 -10.40 -6.82 17.91
N THR A 53 -9.73 -7.98 18.02
CA THR A 53 -8.46 -8.07 18.78
C THR A 53 -7.29 -8.73 18.07
N THR A 54 -7.53 -9.62 17.11
CA THR A 54 -6.43 -10.38 16.47
C THR A 54 -6.63 -10.51 14.98
N TYR A 55 -5.51 -10.43 14.24
CA TYR A 55 -5.47 -10.83 12.84
C TYR A 55 -5.50 -12.34 12.73
N GLU A 56 -6.34 -12.86 11.85
CA GLU A 56 -6.34 -14.29 11.51
C GLU A 56 -5.30 -14.60 10.43
N ASN A 57 -5.06 -13.69 9.49
CA ASN A 57 -3.97 -13.79 8.52
C ASN A 57 -2.76 -12.95 8.95
N SER A 58 -1.55 -13.39 8.59
CA SER A 58 -0.30 -12.75 9.02
C SER A 58 0.22 -11.68 8.05
N SER A 59 -0.13 -11.75 6.76
CA SER A 59 0.42 -10.89 5.71
C SER A 59 -0.59 -10.56 4.61
N HIS A 60 -0.27 -9.51 3.85
CA HIS A 60 -1.01 -9.07 2.66
C HIS A 60 -0.02 -8.70 1.55
N THR A 61 -0.40 -8.93 0.29
CA THR A 61 0.45 -8.61 -0.86
C THR A 61 -0.05 -7.32 -1.52
N TYR A 62 0.77 -6.28 -1.52
CA TYR A 62 0.44 -5.03 -2.19
C TYR A 62 0.93 -5.06 -3.62
N LEU A 63 0.00 -5.06 -4.57
CA LEU A 63 0.30 -5.05 -6.00
C LEU A 63 0.36 -3.60 -6.50
N LEU A 64 1.51 -3.18 -7.03
CA LEU A 64 1.80 -1.77 -7.31
C LEU A 64 2.52 -1.60 -8.65
N ARG A 65 2.12 -0.59 -9.43
CA ARG A 65 2.93 -0.06 -10.53
C ARG A 65 3.80 1.06 -10.01
N LEU A 66 5.11 0.84 -10.02
CA LEU A 66 6.11 1.83 -9.71
C LEU A 66 6.51 2.56 -10.98
N PHE A 67 6.62 3.89 -10.91
CA PHE A 67 7.02 4.73 -12.02
C PHE A 67 7.94 5.85 -11.56
N ALA A 68 9.14 5.94 -12.15
CA ALA A 68 10.02 7.08 -11.98
C ALA A 68 10.61 7.53 -13.31
N LYS A 69 10.77 8.84 -13.49
CA LYS A 69 11.36 9.43 -14.68
C LYS A 69 12.46 10.42 -14.27
N ALA A 70 13.66 10.18 -14.75
CA ALA A 70 14.79 11.09 -14.59
C ALA A 70 14.74 12.20 -15.65
N LYS A 71 15.29 13.37 -15.31
CA LYS A 71 15.30 14.56 -16.16
C LYS A 71 16.58 14.62 -17.02
N GLY A 72 16.44 14.87 -18.32
CA GLY A 72 17.56 15.17 -19.22
C GLY A 72 18.65 14.09 -19.28
N ALA A 73 19.88 14.47 -18.90
CA ALA A 73 21.06 13.60 -18.91
C ALA A 73 21.20 12.71 -17.66
N ASN A 74 20.20 12.70 -16.78
CA ASN A 74 20.16 11.86 -15.60
C ASN A 74 19.51 10.50 -15.90
N ALA A 75 19.67 9.58 -14.96
CA ALA A 75 19.12 8.24 -15.01
C ALA A 75 18.74 7.74 -13.61
N VAL A 76 17.63 7.03 -13.52
CA VAL A 76 17.24 6.34 -12.29
C VAL A 76 18.22 5.20 -12.05
N PHE A 77 18.77 5.10 -10.84
CA PHE A 77 19.72 4.04 -10.48
C PHE A 77 19.22 3.16 -9.34
N LEU A 78 18.29 3.65 -8.51
CA LEU A 78 17.75 2.90 -7.40
C LEU A 78 16.24 3.13 -7.32
N ALA A 79 15.50 2.05 -7.10
CA ALA A 79 14.09 2.06 -6.82
C ALA A 79 13.85 1.29 -5.51
N THR A 80 13.23 1.92 -4.53
CA THR A 80 12.91 1.33 -3.22
C THR A 80 11.43 1.45 -2.94
N ALA A 81 10.82 0.42 -2.35
CA ALA A 81 9.44 0.52 -1.89
C ALA A 81 9.25 -0.22 -0.56
N GLY A 82 8.30 0.28 0.22
CA GLY A 82 8.06 -0.26 1.55
C GLY A 82 6.90 0.43 2.27
N SER A 83 6.67 0.03 3.52
CA SER A 83 5.64 0.62 4.36
C SER A 83 6.28 1.34 5.53
N THR A 84 6.16 2.67 5.56
CA THR A 84 6.88 3.50 6.53
C THR A 84 6.04 4.68 7.03
N HIS A 85 6.29 5.12 8.27
CA HIS A 85 5.79 6.40 8.76
C HIS A 85 6.64 7.58 8.27
N GLY A 86 7.88 7.33 7.86
CA GLY A 86 8.83 8.34 7.43
C GLY A 86 8.48 9.04 6.11
N THR A 87 9.28 10.05 5.83
CA THR A 87 9.36 10.71 4.52
C THR A 87 10.14 9.87 3.52
N LEU A 88 11.02 8.99 4.01
CA LEU A 88 11.79 8.03 3.22
C LEU A 88 11.60 6.58 3.70
N VAL A 89 11.95 5.60 2.86
CA VAL A 89 11.91 4.15 3.15
C VAL A 89 13.24 3.73 3.79
N GLY A 90 13.22 3.70 5.12
CA GLY A 90 14.32 3.20 5.94
C GLY A 90 14.67 1.73 5.64
N PRO A 91 15.88 1.26 5.99
CA PRO A 91 16.30 -0.13 5.78
C PRO A 91 15.33 -1.17 6.33
N GLU A 92 14.75 -0.92 7.50
CA GLU A 92 13.84 -1.81 8.23
C GLU A 92 12.42 -1.85 7.63
N ASP A 93 12.00 -0.77 6.97
CA ASP A 93 10.68 -0.65 6.34
C ASP A 93 10.72 -1.06 4.85
N ARG A 94 11.91 -1.37 4.31
CA ARG A 94 12.15 -1.68 2.90
C ARG A 94 11.80 -3.12 2.59
N VAL A 95 10.90 -3.29 1.62
CA VAL A 95 10.41 -4.62 1.19
C VAL A 95 10.77 -4.89 -0.27
N PHE A 96 11.11 -3.84 -1.02
CA PHE A 96 11.60 -3.92 -2.38
C PHE A 96 12.77 -2.96 -2.58
N GLN A 97 13.79 -3.45 -3.27
CA GLN A 97 14.91 -2.67 -3.75
C GLN A 97 15.35 -3.20 -5.10
N HIS A 98 15.54 -2.31 -6.06
CA HIS A 98 16.07 -2.64 -7.37
C HIS A 98 17.06 -1.60 -7.85
N SER A 99 18.27 -2.05 -8.18
CA SER A 99 19.26 -1.24 -8.86
C SER A 99 18.91 -1.18 -10.35
N SER A 100 18.47 -0.01 -10.82
CA SER A 100 18.02 0.19 -12.20
C SER A 100 19.22 0.19 -13.15
N GLY A 101 19.17 -0.66 -14.18
CA GLY A 101 20.25 -0.85 -15.14
C GLY A 101 19.86 -0.50 -16.57
N ARG A 102 20.76 -0.83 -17.52
CA ARG A 102 20.55 -0.57 -18.95
C ARG A 102 19.27 -1.19 -19.52
N THR A 103 18.88 -2.34 -18.97
CA THR A 103 17.68 -3.10 -19.36
C THR A 103 16.37 -2.47 -18.87
N ASP A 104 16.42 -1.59 -17.88
CA ASP A 104 15.23 -0.95 -17.31
C ASP A 104 14.89 0.38 -17.99
N GLY A 105 15.73 0.85 -18.91
CA GLY A 105 15.61 2.16 -19.55
C GLY A 105 16.15 3.25 -18.65
N TRP A 106 17.40 3.68 -18.89
CA TRP A 106 18.15 4.64 -18.05
C TRP A 106 17.31 5.86 -17.60
N GLY A 107 16.43 6.40 -18.45
CA GLY A 107 15.64 7.59 -18.13
C GLY A 107 14.28 7.33 -17.46
N VAL A 108 13.71 6.12 -17.56
CA VAL A 108 12.36 5.82 -17.08
C VAL A 108 12.33 4.43 -16.45
N TYR A 109 12.12 4.39 -15.14
CA TYR A 109 11.83 3.15 -14.43
C TYR A 109 10.31 2.91 -14.40
N LYS A 110 9.86 1.76 -14.89
CA LYS A 110 8.45 1.35 -14.83
C LYS A 110 8.35 -0.16 -14.59
N LYS A 111 7.85 -0.57 -13.44
CA LYS A 111 7.68 -1.99 -13.08
C LYS A 111 6.41 -2.21 -12.26
N SER A 112 5.75 -3.33 -12.51
CA SER A 112 4.73 -3.88 -11.62
C SER A 112 5.42 -4.77 -10.59
N VAL A 113 5.12 -4.57 -9.32
CA VAL A 113 5.74 -5.31 -8.20
C VAL A 113 4.67 -5.83 -7.25
N ALA A 114 4.95 -6.99 -6.65
CA ALA A 114 4.19 -7.53 -5.54
C ALA A 114 5.02 -7.35 -4.26
N LEU A 115 4.48 -6.63 -3.28
CA LEU A 115 5.14 -6.40 -1.99
C LEU A 115 4.46 -7.23 -0.91
N PRO A 116 4.97 -8.42 -0.55
CA PRO A 116 4.45 -9.16 0.59
C PRO A 116 4.90 -8.49 1.89
N ILE A 117 3.97 -7.93 2.67
CA ILE A 117 4.27 -7.30 3.97
C ILE A 117 3.40 -7.96 5.03
N LYS A 118 3.97 -8.25 6.21
CA LYS A 118 3.16 -8.69 7.35
C LYS A 118 2.18 -7.57 7.73
N LEU A 119 0.97 -7.92 8.14
CA LEU A 119 -0.05 -6.93 8.52
C LEU A 119 0.39 -6.09 9.73
N ASN A 120 1.19 -6.69 10.63
CA ASN A 120 1.77 -6.00 11.79
C ASN A 120 2.92 -5.05 11.40
N ASP A 121 3.64 -5.35 10.32
CA ASP A 121 4.73 -4.51 9.81
C ASP A 121 4.20 -3.42 8.87
N THR A 122 2.99 -3.60 8.35
CA THR A 122 2.30 -2.59 7.55
C THR A 122 2.00 -1.36 8.41
N ARG A 123 2.40 -0.18 7.93
CA ARG A 123 1.98 1.11 8.46
C ARG A 123 0.64 1.50 7.87
N TRP A 124 -0.23 2.08 8.69
CA TRP A 124 -1.62 2.33 8.32
C TRP A 124 -1.98 3.81 8.44
N PHE A 125 -2.71 4.34 7.47
CA PHE A 125 -3.56 5.53 7.67
C PHE A 125 -4.81 5.16 8.47
N THR A 126 -5.37 3.99 8.19
CA THR A 126 -6.45 3.40 8.96
C THR A 126 -6.18 1.91 9.05
N SER A 127 -5.86 1.42 10.25
CA SER A 127 -5.60 0.00 10.45
C SER A 127 -6.90 -0.81 10.31
N PRO A 128 -6.80 -2.10 9.97
CA PRO A 128 -7.96 -2.99 9.97
C PRO A 128 -8.72 -2.99 11.31
N GLY A 129 -8.01 -2.96 12.45
CA GLY A 129 -8.64 -2.86 13.77
C GLY A 129 -9.43 -1.57 13.92
N ALA A 130 -8.82 -0.42 13.59
CA ALA A 130 -9.48 0.88 13.63
C ALA A 130 -10.70 0.95 12.69
N ALA A 131 -10.63 0.33 11.50
CA ALA A 131 -11.74 0.26 10.56
C ALA A 131 -12.92 -0.55 11.14
N CYS A 132 -12.65 -1.71 11.76
CA CYS A 132 -13.67 -2.52 12.40
C CYS A 132 -14.29 -1.85 13.63
N GLU A 133 -13.48 -1.19 14.47
CA GLU A 133 -13.98 -0.42 15.61
C GLU A 133 -14.82 0.80 15.19
N SER A 134 -14.37 1.53 14.16
CA SER A 134 -15.12 2.67 13.62
C SER A 134 -16.47 2.22 13.07
N ASN A 135 -16.53 1.10 12.34
CA ASN A 135 -17.79 0.52 11.91
C ASN A 135 -18.66 0.10 13.10
N MET A 136 -18.10 -0.54 14.14
CA MET A 136 -18.87 -0.90 15.33
C MET A 136 -19.51 0.32 15.99
N LYS A 137 -18.74 1.39 16.20
CA LYS A 137 -19.24 2.66 16.74
C LYS A 137 -20.33 3.25 15.84
N ALA A 138 -20.17 3.19 14.51
CA ALA A 138 -21.17 3.68 13.57
C ALA A 138 -22.48 2.87 13.63
N GLN A 139 -22.43 1.54 13.74
CA GLN A 139 -23.64 0.72 13.89
C GLN A 139 -24.31 0.93 15.25
N MET A 140 -23.54 1.12 16.31
CA MET A 140 -24.09 1.46 17.63
C MET A 140 -24.80 2.82 17.64
N LYS A 141 -24.24 3.82 16.95
CA LYS A 141 -24.92 5.12 16.74
C LYS A 141 -26.24 4.98 15.97
N LYS A 142 -26.41 3.92 15.18
CA LYS A 142 -27.68 3.57 14.50
C LYS A 142 -28.64 2.76 15.39
N GLY A 143 -28.34 2.60 16.68
CA GLY A 143 -29.20 1.91 17.65
C GLY A 143 -28.93 0.41 17.82
N MET A 144 -27.93 -0.17 17.13
CA MET A 144 -27.57 -1.57 17.37
C MET A 144 -26.84 -1.73 18.70
N ARG A 145 -27.23 -2.74 19.50
CA ARG A 145 -26.45 -3.12 20.69
C ARG A 145 -25.10 -3.71 20.27
N LYS A 146 -24.07 -3.49 21.09
CA LYS A 146 -22.69 -3.96 20.84
C LYS A 146 -22.65 -5.47 20.53
N ASP A 147 -23.34 -6.28 21.31
CA ASP A 147 -23.41 -7.74 21.13
C ASP A 147 -24.07 -8.13 19.79
N ALA A 148 -25.09 -7.40 19.36
CA ALA A 148 -25.74 -7.62 18.06
C ALA A 148 -24.81 -7.23 16.89
N VAL A 149 -23.96 -6.23 17.05
CA VAL A 149 -22.95 -5.85 16.05
C VAL A 149 -21.87 -6.92 15.95
N LEU A 150 -21.35 -7.40 17.09
CA LEU A 150 -20.26 -8.38 17.14
C LEU A 150 -20.69 -9.80 16.71
N LYS A 151 -21.99 -10.12 16.72
CA LYS A 151 -22.54 -11.38 16.17
C LYS A 151 -22.67 -11.39 14.65
N LYS A 152 -22.40 -10.26 13.97
CA LYS A 152 -22.48 -10.14 12.50
C LYS A 152 -21.10 -9.93 11.91
N GLU A 153 -20.89 -10.49 10.72
CA GLU A 153 -19.73 -10.20 9.90
C GLU A 153 -19.92 -8.84 9.20
N TRP A 154 -18.87 -8.02 9.21
CA TRP A 154 -18.85 -6.74 8.49
C TRP A 154 -17.68 -6.68 7.52
N LYS A 155 -17.91 -6.08 6.36
CA LYS A 155 -16.87 -5.79 5.37
C LYS A 155 -16.57 -4.30 5.41
N VAL A 156 -15.33 -3.95 5.69
CA VAL A 156 -14.84 -2.58 5.77
C VAL A 156 -13.53 -2.45 4.99
N THR A 157 -13.01 -1.24 4.89
CA THR A 157 -11.77 -0.97 4.15
C THR A 157 -10.77 -0.29 5.07
N ALA A 158 -9.58 -0.87 5.16
CA ALA A 158 -8.41 -0.25 5.76
C ALA A 158 -7.58 0.47 4.69
N LYS A 159 -6.66 1.34 5.13
CA LYS A 159 -5.80 2.14 4.25
C LYS A 159 -4.35 1.97 4.69
N ALA A 160 -3.60 1.15 3.96
CA ALA A 160 -2.17 0.96 4.20
C ALA A 160 -1.37 2.12 3.61
N LYS A 161 -0.29 2.50 4.28
CA LYS A 161 0.65 3.54 3.86
C LYS A 161 1.82 2.86 3.15
N ILE A 162 1.86 2.94 1.83
CA ILE A 162 2.97 2.41 1.03
C ILE A 162 3.71 3.58 0.38
N ARG A 163 5.03 3.58 0.50
CA ARG A 163 5.91 4.58 -0.10
C ARG A 163 6.79 3.92 -1.15
N PHE A 164 6.95 4.63 -2.27
CA PHE A 164 7.90 4.33 -3.33
C PHE A 164 8.89 5.48 -3.43
N GLU A 165 10.16 5.15 -3.64
CA GLU A 165 11.22 6.11 -3.86
C GLU A 165 12.03 5.70 -5.07
N ALA A 166 12.54 6.72 -5.74
CA ALA A 166 13.51 6.54 -6.79
C ALA A 166 14.65 7.52 -6.58
N SER A 167 15.86 7.03 -6.76
CA SER A 167 17.07 7.86 -6.77
C SER A 167 17.60 7.98 -8.19
N ALA A 168 17.98 9.19 -8.58
CA ALA A 168 18.57 9.49 -9.87
C ALA A 168 19.91 10.20 -9.73
N ASP A 169 20.81 9.89 -10.66
CA ASP A 169 22.08 10.59 -10.84
C ASP A 169 22.41 10.72 -12.33
N SER A 170 23.52 11.35 -12.68
CA SER A 170 23.96 11.48 -14.06
C SER A 170 24.15 10.10 -14.71
N LYS A 171 23.89 10.00 -16.01
CA LYS A 171 24.15 8.76 -16.77
C LYS A 171 25.61 8.32 -16.68
N VAL A 172 26.56 9.24 -16.51
CA VAL A 172 27.99 8.92 -16.36
C VAL A 172 28.24 8.21 -15.01
N HIS A 173 27.69 8.75 -13.92
CA HIS A 173 27.80 8.15 -12.59
C HIS A 173 27.17 6.77 -12.53
N ASN A 174 25.98 6.63 -13.11
CA ASN A 174 25.30 5.34 -13.20
C ASN A 174 26.10 4.29 -13.98
N ARG A 175 26.82 4.66 -15.06
CA ARG A 175 27.72 3.74 -15.78
C ARG A 175 28.90 3.28 -14.94
N ASN A 176 29.40 4.17 -14.09
CA ASN A 176 30.62 3.93 -13.32
C ASN A 176 30.33 3.41 -11.90
N GLY A 177 29.05 3.22 -11.53
CA GLY A 177 28.62 2.82 -10.19
C GLY A 177 28.96 3.84 -9.10
N ARG A 178 29.25 5.09 -9.47
CA ARG A 178 29.71 6.14 -8.55
C ARG A 178 28.54 7.04 -8.16
N HIS A 179 27.71 6.58 -7.23
CA HIS A 179 26.60 7.36 -6.68
C HIS A 179 27.05 8.01 -5.36
N GLY A 180 26.95 9.33 -5.26
CA GLY A 180 27.42 10.10 -4.10
C GLY A 180 26.52 11.31 -3.81
N GLY A 181 27.00 12.30 -3.06
CA GLY A 181 26.21 13.45 -2.59
C GLY A 181 25.51 14.31 -3.65
N SER A 182 25.79 14.07 -4.94
CA SER A 182 25.07 14.71 -6.04
C SER A 182 23.75 14.01 -6.41
N SER A 183 23.51 12.76 -5.98
CA SER A 183 22.28 12.04 -6.31
C SER A 183 21.06 12.71 -5.68
N GLU A 184 19.92 12.57 -6.34
CA GLU A 184 18.63 13.05 -5.83
C GLU A 184 17.70 11.88 -5.58
N THR A 185 16.95 11.93 -4.49
CA THR A 185 15.89 10.96 -4.18
C THR A 185 14.55 11.66 -4.12
N GLY A 186 13.60 11.19 -4.94
CA GLY A 186 12.20 11.59 -4.90
C GLY A 186 11.35 10.45 -4.36
N SER A 187 10.18 10.76 -3.80
CA SER A 187 9.26 9.75 -3.30
C SER A 187 7.80 10.04 -3.65
N SER A 188 7.00 8.99 -3.58
CA SER A 188 5.54 9.01 -3.75
C SER A 188 4.92 8.11 -2.67
N LEU A 189 3.79 8.54 -2.12
CA LEU A 189 3.06 7.85 -1.08
C LEU A 189 1.64 7.56 -1.56
N VAL A 190 1.17 6.33 -1.34
CA VAL A 190 -0.21 5.93 -1.65
C VAL A 190 -0.90 5.40 -0.40
N ALA A 191 -2.20 5.69 -0.27
CA ALA A 191 -3.08 4.97 0.63
C ALA A 191 -3.69 3.77 -0.10
N TYR A 192 -3.09 2.60 0.09
CA TYR A 192 -3.55 1.38 -0.53
C TYR A 192 -4.79 0.85 0.19
N SER A 193 -5.87 0.59 -0.56
CA SER A 193 -7.12 0.05 0.01
C SER A 193 -6.96 -1.43 0.29
N VAL A 194 -7.10 -1.82 1.55
CA VAL A 194 -7.08 -3.22 1.97
C VAL A 194 -8.50 -3.62 2.39
N PRO A 195 -9.12 -4.62 1.74
CA PRO A 195 -10.40 -5.14 2.20
C PRO A 195 -10.24 -5.81 3.56
N VAL A 196 -11.17 -5.55 4.47
CA VAL A 196 -11.15 -6.08 5.84
C VAL A 196 -12.45 -6.79 6.14
N ILE A 197 -12.34 -7.98 6.74
CA ILE A 197 -13.46 -8.71 7.31
C ILE A 197 -13.39 -8.60 8.83
N CYS A 198 -14.37 -7.92 9.40
CA CYS A 198 -14.63 -7.89 10.84
C CYS A 198 -15.47 -9.13 11.16
N ARG A 199 -14.82 -10.22 11.51
CA ARG A 199 -15.45 -11.52 11.71
C ARG A 199 -16.24 -11.55 13.03
N ALA A 200 -17.41 -12.15 12.98
CA ALA A 200 -18.28 -12.30 14.14
C ALA A 200 -17.59 -13.06 15.28
N ALA A 201 -17.95 -12.72 16.52
CA ALA A 201 -17.58 -13.48 17.70
C ALA A 201 -18.27 -14.86 17.64
N LYS A 202 -17.55 -15.91 18.02
CA LYS A 202 -18.13 -17.24 18.21
C LYS A 202 -18.94 -17.28 19.49
#